data_AF-A0A835QGD4-F1
#
_entry.id   AF-A0A835QGD4-F1
#
_cell.length_a   1.000
_cell.length_b   1.000
_cell.length_c   1.000
_cell.angle_alpha   90.00
_cell.angle_beta   90.00
_cell.angle_gamma   90.00
#
_symmetry.space_group_name_H-M   'P 1'
#
loop_
_entity.id
_entity.type
_entity.pdbx_description
1 polymer ?
#
loop_
_entity_poly.entity_id
_entity_poly.type
_entity_poly.pdbx_seq_one_letter_code
_entity_poly.pdbx_strand_id
1 'polypeptide(L)'
;MAKPRPFSSNQDSSPMYVKSKDLDNVSRWSEYLNLEESSASPSISLKYAGSEVQSSSDASQKSLNIEWVVQLSRVGMGLLSKMYRLNHILDKPDLKSHTFSESFWKAGVFPNLPRICIHLSKKFPEHPNKLQLERVDKLGLDNLNDNAEVYMQNLEPWIVLLLDLMAFREQALRVILDLSSTVITLLPHQNSLILHAFMDLFCSFVRVNLFSDKIPRKMILQLYDLYYIITRGGRDCEFYHRLVQFVDSYDHPVKGLQEDLNFVSPRIGEVDYANEDVRGMILYLKLVERAQDLANVTAYREWVLLGYLVCPDELLRVTSIDIAMVVLKENLIITVFRDEYLLLHEEYLHYVLPKVLESKKMAKYGRAKQKRS
;
A
#
# COMPACT_ATOMS: atom_id res chain seq x y z
N MET A 1 -10.97 -67.54 2.36
CA MET A 1 -9.71 -67.32 1.61
C MET A 1 -10.04 -66.44 0.41
N ALA A 2 -9.76 -65.14 0.50
CA ALA A 2 -10.13 -64.14 -0.51
C ALA A 2 -8.88 -63.60 -1.19
N LYS A 3 -8.91 -63.53 -2.54
CA LYS A 3 -7.85 -62.94 -3.38
C LYS A 3 -7.78 -61.41 -3.19
N PRO A 4 -6.58 -60.80 -3.22
CA PRO A 4 -6.42 -59.36 -3.01
C PRO A 4 -6.69 -58.56 -4.30
N ARG A 5 -7.21 -57.33 -4.11
CA ARG A 5 -7.39 -56.30 -5.15
C ARG A 5 -6.04 -55.63 -5.48
N PRO A 6 -5.80 -55.18 -6.73
CA PRO A 6 -4.64 -54.36 -7.03
C PRO A 6 -4.88 -52.90 -6.62
N PHE A 7 -3.83 -52.29 -6.06
CA PHE A 7 -3.71 -50.89 -5.70
C PHE A 7 -3.81 -49.98 -6.93
N SER A 8 -4.68 -48.97 -6.89
CA SER A 8 -4.62 -47.81 -7.78
C SER A 8 -3.73 -46.74 -7.13
N SER A 9 -2.67 -46.37 -7.85
CA SER A 9 -1.75 -45.28 -7.51
C SER A 9 -2.45 -43.92 -7.60
N ASN A 10 -2.37 -43.13 -6.54
CA ASN A 10 -2.62 -41.68 -6.58
C ASN A 10 -1.41 -41.00 -7.24
N GLN A 11 -1.61 -40.44 -8.42
CA GLN A 11 -0.83 -39.31 -8.95
C GLN A 11 -1.80 -38.31 -9.58
N ASP A 12 -1.62 -37.05 -9.19
CA ASP A 12 -1.84 -35.80 -9.95
C ASP A 12 -2.57 -34.73 -9.15
N SER A 13 -1.82 -34.04 -8.29
CA SER A 13 -2.09 -32.66 -7.91
C SER A 13 -1.15 -31.76 -8.71
N SER A 14 -1.59 -31.35 -9.89
CA SER A 14 -0.90 -30.42 -10.78
C SER A 14 -0.94 -28.97 -10.24
N PRO A 15 0.07 -28.12 -10.50
CA PRO A 15 0.18 -26.76 -9.97
C PRO A 15 -0.62 -25.70 -10.78
N MET A 16 -1.74 -26.07 -11.40
CA MET A 16 -2.47 -25.17 -12.32
C MET A 16 -3.27 -24.06 -11.62
N TYR A 17 -3.54 -24.18 -10.33
CA TYR A 17 -4.44 -23.25 -9.63
C TYR A 17 -3.82 -21.86 -9.36
N VAL A 18 -2.48 -21.76 -9.34
CA VAL A 18 -1.79 -20.48 -9.10
C VAL A 18 -1.76 -19.60 -10.37
N LYS A 19 -1.57 -20.20 -11.55
CA LYS A 19 -1.46 -19.47 -12.82
C LYS A 19 -2.75 -18.76 -13.23
N SER A 20 -3.92 -19.29 -12.84
CA SER A 20 -5.22 -18.71 -13.20
C SER A 20 -5.46 -17.35 -12.55
N LYS A 21 -5.13 -17.22 -11.25
CA LYS A 21 -5.39 -16.00 -10.48
C LYS A 21 -4.38 -14.88 -10.82
N ASP A 22 -3.17 -15.25 -11.21
CA ASP A 22 -2.15 -14.30 -11.64
C ASP A 22 -2.48 -13.67 -13.01
N LEU A 23 -3.09 -14.42 -13.94
CA LEU A 23 -3.53 -13.90 -15.24
C LEU A 23 -4.69 -12.89 -15.10
N ASP A 24 -5.63 -13.15 -14.20
CA ASP A 24 -6.77 -12.26 -13.93
C ASP A 24 -6.31 -10.90 -13.37
N ASN A 25 -5.28 -10.91 -12.52
CA ASN A 25 -4.70 -9.70 -11.94
C ASN A 25 -3.91 -8.87 -12.96
N VAL A 26 -3.12 -9.49 -13.83
CA VAL A 26 -2.41 -8.78 -14.90
C VAL A 26 -3.40 -8.16 -15.91
N SER A 27 -4.49 -8.88 -16.21
CA SER A 27 -5.55 -8.37 -17.09
C SER A 27 -6.23 -7.12 -16.49
N ARG A 28 -6.46 -7.13 -15.16
CA ARG A 28 -7.02 -6.00 -14.40
C ARG A 28 -6.18 -4.73 -14.49
N TRP A 29 -4.85 -4.86 -14.50
CA TRP A 29 -3.94 -3.72 -14.49
C TRP A 29 -3.40 -3.30 -15.85
N SER A 30 -3.96 -3.85 -16.93
CA SER A 30 -3.59 -3.51 -18.30
C SER A 30 -3.56 -1.99 -18.55
N GLU A 31 -4.51 -1.22 -17.99
CA GLU A 31 -4.53 0.24 -18.09
C GLU A 31 -3.30 0.93 -17.45
N TYR A 32 -2.77 0.39 -16.36
CA TYR A 32 -1.60 0.95 -15.68
C TYR A 32 -0.28 0.53 -16.35
N LEU A 33 -0.25 -0.68 -16.91
CA LEU A 33 0.96 -1.27 -17.49
C LEU A 33 1.25 -0.72 -18.91
N ASN A 34 0.24 -0.23 -19.61
CA ASN A 34 0.34 0.27 -20.99
C ASN A 34 0.59 1.79 -21.11
N LEU A 35 0.86 2.49 -19.99
CA LEU A 35 0.97 3.96 -19.99
C LEU A 35 2.22 4.52 -20.71
N GLU A 36 3.13 3.67 -21.21
CA GLU A 36 4.32 4.08 -21.97
C GLU A 36 4.43 3.40 -23.35
N GLU A 37 3.76 3.95 -24.35
CA GLU A 37 4.20 3.87 -25.77
C GLU A 37 4.48 5.25 -26.39
N SER A 38 4.42 6.34 -25.60
CA SER A 38 4.63 7.70 -26.09
C SER A 38 5.61 8.51 -25.24
N SER A 39 6.84 8.01 -25.09
CA SER A 39 8.02 8.86 -24.86
C SER A 39 9.29 8.07 -25.17
N ALA A 40 10.00 8.48 -26.22
CA ALA A 40 11.23 7.84 -26.66
C ALA A 40 12.41 8.15 -25.71
N SER A 41 13.06 7.12 -25.20
CA SER A 41 14.49 7.09 -24.80
C SER A 41 14.96 5.63 -24.67
N PRO A 42 16.24 5.33 -24.92
CA PRO A 42 16.65 4.07 -25.52
C PRO A 42 16.67 2.92 -24.51
N SER A 43 15.96 1.85 -24.84
CA SER A 43 16.01 0.57 -24.17
C SER A 43 17.40 -0.06 -24.33
N ILE A 44 18.07 -0.32 -23.22
CA ILE A 44 19.31 -1.10 -23.17
C ILE A 44 18.95 -2.54 -23.52
N SER A 45 19.23 -2.93 -24.76
CA SER A 45 19.11 -4.31 -25.23
C SER A 45 20.29 -5.13 -24.69
N LEU A 46 20.07 -5.91 -23.63
CA LEU A 46 21.01 -6.92 -23.16
C LEU A 46 20.90 -8.18 -24.04
N LYS A 47 21.83 -8.33 -25.00
CA LYS A 47 22.05 -9.60 -25.71
C LYS A 47 23.01 -10.48 -24.91
N TYR A 48 22.56 -11.71 -24.69
CA TYR A 48 23.27 -12.83 -24.09
C TYR A 48 24.64 -13.14 -24.73
N ALA A 49 25.61 -13.51 -23.89
CA ALA A 49 26.67 -14.46 -24.22
C ALA A 49 26.79 -15.45 -23.04
N GLY A 50 26.74 -16.75 -23.36
CA GLY A 50 26.54 -17.84 -22.41
C GLY A 50 27.75 -18.22 -21.57
N SER A 51 27.50 -18.92 -20.46
CA SER A 51 27.72 -20.36 -20.38
C SER A 51 27.48 -20.90 -18.97
N GLU A 52 26.99 -22.14 -18.96
CA GLU A 52 26.96 -23.15 -17.90
C GLU A 52 25.82 -23.15 -16.87
N VAL A 53 25.21 -24.33 -16.81
CA VAL A 53 23.91 -24.68 -16.23
C VAL A 53 24.13 -25.28 -14.85
N GLN A 54 23.46 -24.73 -13.83
CA GLN A 54 23.21 -25.43 -12.57
C GLN A 54 21.84 -25.02 -11.96
N SER A 55 20.97 -26.02 -11.79
CA SER A 55 19.72 -26.10 -11.01
C SER A 55 18.74 -24.91 -11.02
N SER A 56 17.69 -25.00 -11.83
CA SER A 56 16.80 -23.91 -12.28
C SER A 56 15.41 -23.83 -11.57
N SER A 57 15.35 -23.96 -10.25
CA SER A 57 14.13 -23.65 -9.46
C SER A 57 14.22 -22.28 -8.80
N ASP A 58 15.31 -22.01 -8.07
CA ASP A 58 15.52 -20.73 -7.38
C ASP A 58 15.81 -19.58 -8.34
N ALA A 59 16.53 -19.84 -9.44
CA ALA A 59 16.84 -18.81 -10.42
C ALA A 59 15.59 -18.33 -11.18
N SER A 60 14.65 -19.23 -11.47
CA SER A 60 13.39 -18.90 -12.15
C SER A 60 12.41 -18.18 -11.23
N GLN A 61 12.35 -18.54 -9.93
CA GLN A 61 11.56 -17.80 -8.95
C GLN A 61 12.14 -16.39 -8.68
N LYS A 62 13.47 -16.24 -8.61
CA LYS A 62 14.12 -14.92 -8.46
C LYS A 62 13.87 -14.00 -9.67
N SER A 63 13.90 -14.54 -10.90
CA SER A 63 13.56 -13.75 -12.10
C SER A 63 12.08 -13.37 -12.17
N LEU A 64 11.18 -14.22 -11.64
CA LEU A 64 9.75 -13.89 -11.56
C LEU A 64 9.48 -12.82 -10.50
N ASN A 65 10.13 -12.89 -9.34
CA ASN A 65 9.92 -11.90 -8.28
C ASN A 65 10.38 -10.49 -8.69
N ILE A 66 11.50 -10.38 -9.42
CA ILE A 66 11.95 -9.07 -9.92
C ILE A 66 11.03 -8.51 -11.01
N GLU A 67 10.45 -9.36 -11.86
CA GLU A 67 9.44 -8.93 -12.84
C GLU A 67 8.19 -8.40 -12.13
N TRP A 68 7.71 -9.11 -11.11
CA TRP A 68 6.59 -8.66 -10.28
C TRP A 68 6.89 -7.33 -9.58
N VAL A 69 8.11 -7.13 -9.07
CA VAL A 69 8.53 -5.85 -8.49
C VAL A 69 8.39 -4.71 -9.50
N VAL A 70 8.87 -4.91 -10.74
CA VAL A 70 8.78 -3.88 -11.79
C VAL A 70 7.33 -3.59 -12.15
N GLN A 71 6.53 -4.63 -12.37
CA GLN A 71 5.10 -4.48 -12.71
C GLN A 71 4.32 -3.77 -11.60
N LEU A 72 4.48 -4.21 -10.35
CA LEU A 72 3.81 -3.61 -9.21
C LEU A 72 4.27 -2.18 -8.95
N SER A 73 5.54 -1.86 -9.19
CA SER A 73 6.02 -0.47 -9.09
C SER A 73 5.32 0.44 -10.10
N ARG A 74 5.11 -0.02 -11.34
CA ARG A 74 4.33 0.70 -12.37
C ARG A 74 2.86 0.85 -11.97
N VAL A 75 2.25 -0.22 -11.46
CA VAL A 75 0.87 -0.19 -10.95
C VAL A 75 0.73 0.81 -9.81
N GLY A 76 1.64 0.80 -8.84
CA GLY A 76 1.66 1.74 -7.72
C GLY A 76 1.74 3.20 -8.19
N MET A 77 2.59 3.50 -9.16
CA MET A 77 2.67 4.83 -9.79
C MET A 77 1.37 5.24 -10.50
N GLY A 78 0.74 4.30 -11.22
CA GLY A 78 -0.56 4.50 -11.86
C GLY A 78 -1.68 4.78 -10.85
N LEU A 79 -1.71 4.03 -9.75
CA LEU A 79 -2.67 4.22 -8.66
C LEU A 79 -2.49 5.57 -7.96
N LEU A 80 -1.25 5.93 -7.63
CA LEU A 80 -0.93 7.25 -7.08
C LEU A 80 -1.39 8.37 -8.03
N SER A 81 -1.16 8.21 -9.33
CA SER A 81 -1.59 9.18 -10.34
C SER A 81 -3.11 9.33 -10.41
N LYS A 82 -3.86 8.21 -10.38
CA LYS A 82 -5.33 8.23 -10.36
C LYS A 82 -5.89 8.83 -9.07
N MET A 83 -5.36 8.44 -7.91
CA MET A 83 -5.77 9.01 -6.61
C MET A 83 -5.45 10.50 -6.53
N TYR A 84 -4.28 10.92 -7.02
CA TYR A 84 -3.90 12.33 -7.11
C TYR A 84 -4.87 13.12 -7.97
N ARG A 85 -5.22 12.61 -9.16
CA ARG A 85 -6.21 13.25 -10.02
C ARG A 85 -7.57 13.36 -9.32
N LEU A 86 -8.04 12.30 -8.64
CA LEU A 86 -9.28 12.34 -7.88
C LEU A 86 -9.23 13.40 -6.77
N ASN A 87 -8.15 13.43 -5.98
CA ASN A 87 -7.96 14.40 -4.91
C ASN A 87 -8.03 15.84 -5.42
N HIS A 88 -7.46 16.10 -6.60
CA HIS A 88 -7.54 17.41 -7.26
C HIS A 88 -8.92 17.72 -7.85
N ILE A 89 -9.60 16.74 -8.46
CA ILE A 89 -10.99 16.92 -8.93
C ILE A 89 -11.89 17.31 -7.76
N LEU A 90 -11.66 16.72 -6.59
CA LEU A 90 -12.40 16.97 -5.37
C LEU A 90 -11.91 18.19 -4.57
N ASP A 91 -10.95 18.96 -5.09
CA ASP A 91 -10.41 20.15 -4.43
C ASP A 91 -9.83 19.87 -3.02
N LYS A 92 -9.05 18.78 -2.91
CA LYS A 92 -8.30 18.37 -1.71
C LYS A 92 -9.14 18.38 -0.43
N PRO A 93 -10.17 17.52 -0.32
CA PRO A 93 -11.15 17.58 0.75
C PRO A 93 -10.54 17.25 2.13
N ASP A 94 -10.98 17.98 3.17
CA ASP A 94 -10.72 17.59 4.55
C ASP A 94 -11.73 16.55 5.01
N LEU A 95 -11.34 15.29 4.90
CA LEU A 95 -12.19 14.15 5.22
C LEU A 95 -12.49 14.01 6.72
N LYS A 96 -11.63 14.53 7.60
CA LYS A 96 -11.78 14.39 9.06
C LYS A 96 -12.79 15.38 9.62
N SER A 97 -12.85 16.59 9.08
CA SER A 97 -13.87 17.58 9.50
C SER A 97 -15.25 17.27 8.95
N HIS A 98 -15.36 16.45 7.90
CA HIS A 98 -16.58 16.26 7.11
C HIS A 98 -17.16 17.59 6.58
N THR A 99 -16.29 18.58 6.33
CA THR A 99 -16.64 19.84 5.71
C THR A 99 -16.05 19.89 4.30
N PHE A 100 -16.90 20.11 3.30
CA PHE A 100 -16.54 20.01 1.90
C PHE A 100 -16.84 21.32 1.19
N SER A 101 -15.94 21.75 0.31
CA SER A 101 -16.05 22.98 -0.46
C SER A 101 -17.16 22.92 -1.50
N GLU A 102 -17.57 24.07 -2.04
CA GLU A 102 -18.55 24.10 -3.14
C GLU A 102 -17.99 23.44 -4.42
N SER A 103 -16.68 23.60 -4.66
CA SER A 103 -15.91 22.94 -5.73
C SER A 103 -15.99 21.42 -5.64
N PHE A 104 -15.87 20.84 -4.44
CA PHE A 104 -16.04 19.40 -4.21
C PHE A 104 -17.38 18.89 -4.75
N TRP A 105 -18.48 19.58 -4.44
CA TRP A 105 -19.82 19.17 -4.88
C TRP A 105 -20.07 19.46 -6.36
N LYS A 106 -19.51 20.56 -6.88
CA LYS A 106 -19.60 20.92 -8.31
C LYS A 106 -18.78 20.00 -9.22
N ALA A 107 -17.82 19.24 -8.68
CA ALA A 107 -17.00 18.30 -9.43
C ALA A 107 -17.80 17.16 -10.07
N GLY A 108 -19.03 16.89 -9.60
CA GLY A 108 -19.93 15.91 -10.20
C GLY A 108 -19.57 14.45 -9.95
N VAL A 109 -18.56 14.18 -9.12
CA VAL A 109 -18.22 12.82 -8.65
C VAL A 109 -19.27 12.31 -7.69
N PHE A 110 -19.71 13.17 -6.77
CA PHE A 110 -20.79 12.89 -5.82
C PHE A 110 -22.03 13.72 -6.20
N PRO A 111 -23.24 13.25 -5.89
CA PRO A 111 -24.42 14.10 -6.02
C PRO A 111 -24.25 15.31 -5.09
N ASN A 112 -24.77 16.47 -5.52
CA ASN A 112 -24.81 17.67 -4.68
C ASN A 112 -25.92 17.56 -3.61
N LEU A 113 -25.81 16.54 -2.76
CA LEU A 113 -26.70 16.22 -1.65
C LEU A 113 -25.85 16.05 -0.38
N PRO A 114 -25.28 17.13 0.18
CA PRO A 114 -24.28 17.04 1.24
C PRO A 114 -24.79 16.31 2.49
N ARG A 115 -26.06 16.53 2.87
CA ARG A 115 -26.66 15.90 4.05
C ARG A 115 -26.66 14.37 3.97
N ILE A 116 -27.07 13.84 2.82
CA ILE A 116 -27.09 12.39 2.58
C ILE A 116 -25.66 11.86 2.51
N CYS A 117 -24.79 12.47 1.69
CA CYS A 117 -23.42 11.98 1.48
C CYS A 117 -22.61 11.96 2.79
N ILE A 118 -22.71 13.01 3.59
CA ILE A 118 -22.03 13.10 4.90
C ILE A 118 -22.62 12.08 5.87
N HIS A 119 -23.95 11.91 5.90
CA HIS A 119 -24.60 10.93 6.77
C HIS A 119 -24.15 9.51 6.45
N LEU A 120 -24.16 9.14 5.17
CA LEU A 120 -23.65 7.85 4.68
C LEU A 120 -22.19 7.63 5.09
N SER A 121 -21.33 8.62 4.84
CA SER A 121 -19.90 8.51 5.18
C SER A 121 -19.66 8.34 6.69
N LYS A 122 -20.46 8.97 7.55
CA LYS A 122 -20.33 8.87 9.02
C LYS A 122 -20.89 7.57 9.58
N LYS A 123 -21.86 6.98 8.90
CA LYS A 123 -22.52 5.73 9.31
C LYS A 123 -21.92 4.47 8.69
N PHE A 124 -20.97 4.63 7.79
CA PHE A 124 -20.23 3.52 7.22
C PHE A 124 -19.71 2.55 8.30
N PRO A 125 -19.84 1.21 8.12
CA PRO A 125 -20.41 0.48 6.97
C PRO A 125 -21.87 0.03 7.17
N GLU A 126 -22.70 0.81 7.86
CA GLU A 126 -24.10 0.46 8.11
C GLU A 126 -24.89 0.36 6.79
N HIS A 127 -25.64 -0.73 6.62
CA HIS A 127 -26.38 -1.03 5.39
C HIS A 127 -27.44 0.06 5.09
N PRO A 128 -27.60 0.52 3.83
CA PRO A 128 -28.51 1.62 3.46
C PRO A 128 -29.94 1.50 4.01
N ASN A 129 -30.53 0.30 3.98
CA ASN A 129 -31.87 0.03 4.54
C ASN A 129 -32.03 0.35 6.04
N LYS A 130 -30.94 0.43 6.81
CA LYS A 130 -30.98 0.76 8.25
C LYS A 130 -30.81 2.25 8.54
N LEU A 131 -30.35 3.03 7.56
CA LEU A 131 -29.94 4.43 7.72
C LEU A 131 -31.10 5.42 7.77
N GLN A 132 -32.33 4.99 7.46
CA GLN A 132 -33.53 5.84 7.48
C GLN A 132 -33.32 7.17 6.72
N LEU A 133 -32.76 7.10 5.51
CA LEU A 133 -32.35 8.28 4.72
C LEU A 133 -33.50 9.26 4.44
N GLU A 134 -34.75 8.78 4.40
CA GLU A 134 -35.95 9.62 4.29
C GLU A 134 -36.06 10.67 5.40
N ARG A 135 -35.57 10.36 6.61
CA ARG A 135 -35.55 11.31 7.74
C ARG A 135 -34.44 12.35 7.62
N VAL A 136 -33.39 12.07 6.83
CA VAL A 136 -32.25 12.96 6.62
C VAL A 136 -32.60 14.01 5.58
N ASP A 137 -33.06 13.56 4.41
CA ASP A 137 -33.47 14.43 3.30
C ASP A 137 -34.34 13.65 2.30
N LYS A 138 -35.66 13.71 2.48
CA LYS A 138 -36.61 12.99 1.62
C LYS A 138 -36.55 13.46 0.17
N LEU A 139 -36.54 14.77 -0.08
CA LEU A 139 -36.52 15.33 -1.44
C LEU A 139 -35.22 14.97 -2.17
N GLY A 140 -34.09 15.01 -1.45
CA GLY A 140 -32.80 14.57 -1.99
C GLY A 140 -32.80 13.08 -2.33
N LEU A 141 -33.40 12.24 -1.48
CA LEU A 141 -33.48 10.80 -1.71
C LEU A 141 -34.37 10.45 -2.91
N ASP A 142 -35.50 11.14 -3.08
CA ASP A 142 -36.39 10.93 -4.23
C ASP A 142 -35.64 11.23 -5.55
N ASN A 143 -34.92 12.36 -5.63
CA ASN A 143 -34.06 12.70 -6.77
C ASN A 143 -32.94 11.66 -7.00
N LEU A 144 -32.34 11.16 -5.91
CA LEU A 144 -31.31 10.14 -5.97
C LEU A 144 -31.85 8.84 -6.58
N ASN A 145 -33.06 8.42 -6.20
CA ASN A 145 -33.72 7.25 -6.76
C ASN A 145 -34.00 7.41 -8.26
N ASP A 146 -34.50 8.57 -8.68
CA ASP A 146 -34.82 8.86 -10.09
C ASP A 146 -33.57 8.82 -11.01
N ASN A 147 -32.38 9.12 -10.46
CA ASN A 147 -31.13 9.24 -11.21
C ASN A 147 -30.07 8.20 -10.80
N ALA A 148 -30.45 7.15 -10.06
CA ALA A 148 -29.52 6.23 -9.41
C ALA A 148 -28.56 5.55 -10.40
N GLU A 149 -29.04 5.17 -11.58
CA GLU A 149 -28.22 4.50 -12.59
C GLU A 149 -27.11 5.40 -13.15
N VAL A 150 -27.41 6.68 -13.38
CA VAL A 150 -26.43 7.68 -13.85
C VAL A 150 -25.37 7.92 -12.78
N TYR A 151 -25.79 8.09 -11.52
CA TYR A 151 -24.83 8.26 -10.42
C TYR A 151 -23.97 7.01 -10.21
N MET A 152 -24.54 5.81 -10.34
CA MET A 152 -23.81 4.55 -10.26
C MET A 152 -22.71 4.49 -11.33
N GLN A 153 -23.05 4.80 -12.60
CA GLN A 153 -22.10 4.82 -13.71
C GLN A 153 -20.97 5.84 -13.50
N ASN A 154 -21.30 7.02 -12.95
CA ASN A 154 -20.29 8.05 -12.65
C ASN A 154 -19.34 7.65 -11.51
N LEU A 155 -19.82 6.83 -10.58
CA LEU A 155 -19.05 6.40 -9.41
C LEU A 155 -18.25 5.11 -9.67
N GLU A 156 -18.64 4.32 -10.67
CA GLU A 156 -18.00 3.06 -11.09
C GLU A 156 -16.47 3.16 -11.22
N PRO A 157 -15.88 4.18 -11.90
CA PRO A 157 -14.43 4.25 -12.07
C PRO A 157 -13.69 4.37 -10.72
N TRP A 158 -14.32 5.00 -9.73
CA TRP A 158 -13.76 5.19 -8.41
C TRP A 158 -13.90 3.95 -7.53
N ILE A 159 -14.92 3.14 -7.76
CA ILE A 159 -15.04 1.80 -7.15
C ILE A 159 -14.01 0.84 -7.74
N VAL A 160 -13.80 0.88 -9.06
CA VAL A 160 -12.72 0.13 -9.71
C VAL A 160 -11.36 0.52 -9.13
N LEU A 161 -11.13 1.81 -8.87
CA LEU A 161 -9.92 2.28 -8.17
C LEU A 161 -9.78 1.65 -6.77
N LEU A 162 -10.84 1.58 -5.96
CA LEU A 162 -10.76 0.92 -4.65
C LEU A 162 -10.45 -0.57 -4.75
N LEU A 163 -11.04 -1.26 -5.72
CA LEU A 163 -10.76 -2.67 -5.99
C LEU A 163 -9.31 -2.86 -6.48
N ASP A 164 -8.78 -1.93 -7.29
CA ASP A 164 -7.37 -1.97 -7.73
C ASP A 164 -6.41 -1.73 -6.57
N LEU A 165 -6.72 -0.79 -5.66
CA LEU A 165 -5.93 -0.55 -4.45
C LEU A 165 -5.89 -1.79 -3.56
N MET A 166 -7.03 -2.45 -3.37
CA MET A 166 -7.11 -3.70 -2.60
C MET A 166 -6.28 -4.82 -3.24
N ALA A 167 -6.42 -5.02 -4.55
CA ALA A 167 -5.64 -6.02 -5.28
C ALA A 167 -4.13 -5.71 -5.25
N PHE A 168 -3.75 -4.44 -5.41
CA PHE A 168 -2.35 -4.02 -5.36
C PHE A 168 -1.77 -4.29 -3.98
N ARG A 169 -2.52 -3.97 -2.91
CA ARG A 169 -2.08 -4.23 -1.54
C ARG A 169 -1.79 -5.71 -1.33
N GLU A 170 -2.74 -6.59 -1.66
CA GLU A 170 -2.60 -8.04 -1.46
C GLU A 170 -1.38 -8.60 -2.19
N GLN A 171 -1.15 -8.17 -3.43
CA GLN A 171 -0.11 -8.71 -4.29
C GLN A 171 1.26 -8.11 -3.96
N ALA A 172 1.34 -6.80 -3.73
CA ALA A 172 2.58 -6.15 -3.33
C ALA A 172 3.04 -6.62 -1.95
N LEU A 173 2.13 -6.75 -0.97
CA LEU A 173 2.49 -7.27 0.34
C LEU A 173 3.01 -8.71 0.24
N ARG A 174 2.36 -9.56 -0.58
CA ARG A 174 2.84 -10.93 -0.84
C ARG A 174 4.27 -10.94 -1.40
N VAL A 175 4.56 -10.12 -2.41
CA VAL A 175 5.90 -10.04 -3.01
C VAL A 175 6.94 -9.48 -2.04
N ILE A 176 6.58 -8.45 -1.26
CA ILE A 176 7.44 -7.89 -0.21
C ILE A 176 7.79 -8.97 0.83
N LEU A 177 6.79 -9.74 1.29
CA LEU A 177 7.00 -10.84 2.24
C LEU A 177 7.91 -11.93 1.65
N ASP A 178 7.63 -12.37 0.42
CA ASP A 178 8.44 -13.38 -0.28
C ASP A 178 9.90 -12.91 -0.41
N LEU A 179 10.14 -11.66 -0.82
CA LEU A 179 11.48 -11.07 -0.90
C LEU A 179 12.16 -10.95 0.47
N SER A 180 11.44 -10.52 1.50
CA SER A 180 11.99 -10.38 2.86
C SER A 180 12.41 -11.71 3.48
N SER A 181 11.70 -12.79 3.13
CA SER A 181 11.99 -14.16 3.62
C SER A 181 13.14 -14.84 2.88
N THR A 182 13.63 -14.26 1.78
CA THR A 182 14.74 -14.83 1.01
C THR A 182 16.01 -14.83 1.86
N VAL A 183 16.80 -15.91 1.81
CA VAL A 183 18.03 -16.10 2.61
C VAL A 183 19.13 -15.08 2.28
N ILE A 184 19.01 -14.37 1.14
CA ILE A 184 19.97 -13.36 0.70
C ILE A 184 20.01 -12.19 1.69
N THR A 185 21.20 -11.82 2.13
CA THR A 185 21.44 -10.61 2.92
C THR A 185 21.29 -9.37 2.04
N LEU A 186 20.36 -8.49 2.41
CA LEU A 186 20.12 -7.21 1.75
C LEU A 186 21.14 -6.18 2.22
N LEU A 187 22.40 -6.36 1.82
CA LEU A 187 23.48 -5.41 2.08
C LEU A 187 23.76 -4.57 0.82
N PRO A 188 23.89 -3.23 0.92
CA PRO A 188 24.12 -2.34 -0.22
C PRO A 188 25.30 -2.78 -1.10
N HIS A 189 26.36 -3.27 -0.49
CA HIS A 189 27.59 -3.67 -1.20
C HIS A 189 27.54 -5.08 -1.80
N GLN A 190 26.60 -5.93 -1.36
CA GLN A 190 26.51 -7.32 -1.82
C GLN A 190 25.44 -7.52 -2.88
N ASN A 191 24.25 -6.93 -2.67
CA ASN A 191 23.08 -7.16 -3.52
C ASN A 191 22.31 -5.86 -3.79
N SER A 192 23.02 -4.81 -4.22
CA SER A 192 22.44 -3.47 -4.46
C SER A 192 21.17 -3.50 -5.32
N LEU A 193 21.16 -4.26 -6.42
CA LEU A 193 19.99 -4.32 -7.31
C LEU A 193 18.74 -4.87 -6.62
N ILE A 194 18.90 -5.95 -5.84
CA ILE A 194 17.79 -6.59 -5.12
C ILE A 194 17.33 -5.69 -3.98
N LEU A 195 18.26 -5.05 -3.27
CA LEU A 195 17.96 -4.08 -2.23
C LEU A 195 17.12 -2.92 -2.76
N HIS A 196 17.58 -2.27 -3.84
CA HIS A 196 16.84 -1.17 -4.46
C HIS A 196 15.46 -1.62 -4.94
N ALA A 197 15.39 -2.75 -5.65
CA ALA A 197 14.11 -3.30 -6.10
C ALA A 197 13.12 -3.55 -4.94
N PHE A 198 13.60 -4.14 -3.85
CA PHE A 198 12.80 -4.37 -2.65
C PHE A 198 12.35 -3.05 -1.99
N MET A 199 13.28 -2.12 -1.77
CA MET A 199 12.99 -0.86 -1.09
C MET A 199 12.12 0.09 -1.93
N ASP A 200 12.25 0.06 -3.26
CA ASP A 200 11.41 0.82 -4.17
C ASP A 200 9.97 0.29 -4.15
N LEU A 201 9.77 -1.03 -4.19
CA LEU A 201 8.44 -1.63 -4.04
C LEU A 201 7.86 -1.36 -2.65
N PHE A 202 8.67 -1.50 -1.61
CA PHE A 202 8.26 -1.22 -0.22
C PHE A 202 7.79 0.23 -0.07
N CYS A 203 8.59 1.20 -0.54
CA CYS A 203 8.23 2.62 -0.44
C CYS A 203 7.02 2.95 -1.33
N SER A 204 6.92 2.34 -2.52
CA SER A 204 5.72 2.46 -3.38
C SER A 204 4.47 1.94 -2.67
N PHE A 205 4.55 0.77 -2.05
CA PHE A 205 3.48 0.18 -1.25
C PHE A 205 3.06 1.10 -0.09
N VAL A 206 4.02 1.62 0.67
CA VAL A 206 3.76 2.57 1.76
C VAL A 206 3.09 3.84 1.23
N ARG A 207 3.63 4.45 0.16
CA ARG A 207 3.07 5.68 -0.44
C ARG A 207 1.65 5.51 -0.95
N VAL A 208 1.35 4.42 -1.66
CA VAL A 208 -0.01 4.14 -2.17
C VAL A 208 -1.00 4.08 -1.01
N ASN A 209 -0.66 3.35 0.06
CA ASN A 209 -1.54 3.23 1.22
C ASN A 209 -1.68 4.55 1.99
N LEU A 210 -0.59 5.31 2.18
CA LEU A 210 -0.64 6.64 2.82
C LEU A 210 -1.50 7.63 2.02
N PHE A 211 -1.32 7.66 0.70
CA PHE A 211 -2.10 8.56 -0.16
C PHE A 211 -3.59 8.22 -0.14
N SER A 212 -3.92 6.93 0.02
CA SER A 212 -5.32 6.51 0.05
C SER A 212 -6.12 7.12 1.21
N ASP A 213 -5.49 7.68 2.25
CA ASP A 213 -6.18 8.48 3.28
C ASP A 213 -6.78 9.79 2.75
N LYS A 214 -6.26 10.31 1.62
CA LYS A 214 -6.67 11.59 1.04
C LYS A 214 -7.90 11.49 0.14
N ILE A 215 -8.38 10.28 -0.14
CA ILE A 215 -9.57 10.04 -0.95
C ILE A 215 -10.75 9.60 -0.08
N PRO A 216 -12.00 10.03 -0.38
CA PRO A 216 -13.19 9.74 0.44
C PRO A 216 -13.72 8.30 0.27
N ARG A 217 -12.87 7.29 0.59
CA ARG A 217 -13.12 5.84 0.35
C ARG A 217 -14.47 5.37 0.89
N LYS A 218 -14.78 5.72 2.15
CA LYS A 218 -16.05 5.36 2.82
C LYS A 218 -17.26 5.94 2.10
N MET A 219 -17.17 7.20 1.65
CA MET A 219 -18.27 7.86 0.94
C MET A 219 -18.50 7.24 -0.45
N ILE A 220 -17.43 6.99 -1.20
CA ILE A 220 -17.48 6.32 -2.52
C ILE A 220 -18.15 4.95 -2.38
N LEU A 221 -17.68 4.13 -1.44
CA LEU A 221 -18.18 2.78 -1.25
C LEU A 221 -19.65 2.75 -0.79
N GLN A 222 -20.00 3.58 0.19
CA GLN A 222 -21.36 3.62 0.75
C GLN A 222 -22.39 4.18 -0.25
N LEU A 223 -22.02 5.19 -1.04
CA LEU A 223 -22.90 5.72 -2.09
C LEU A 223 -23.09 4.71 -3.21
N TYR A 224 -22.03 4.03 -3.63
CA TYR A 224 -22.13 2.99 -4.65
C TYR A 224 -23.06 1.86 -4.20
N ASP A 225 -22.93 1.40 -2.95
CA ASP A 225 -23.81 0.37 -2.39
C ASP A 225 -25.29 0.81 -2.38
N LEU A 226 -25.56 2.05 -1.96
CA LEU A 226 -26.90 2.64 -2.05
C LEU A 226 -27.44 2.60 -3.48
N TYR A 227 -26.66 3.07 -4.47
CA TYR A 227 -27.08 3.06 -5.87
C TYR A 227 -27.29 1.65 -6.42
N TYR A 228 -26.42 0.72 -6.05
CA TYR A 228 -26.51 -0.68 -6.45
C TYR A 228 -27.79 -1.31 -5.91
N ILE A 229 -28.12 -1.08 -4.65
CA ILE A 229 -29.37 -1.55 -4.02
C ILE A 229 -30.59 -0.99 -4.74
N ILE A 230 -30.61 0.31 -5.06
CA ILE A 230 -31.72 0.95 -5.77
C ILE A 230 -31.89 0.34 -7.17
N THR A 231 -30.79 0.24 -7.93
CA THR A 231 -30.83 -0.20 -9.34
C THR A 231 -31.00 -1.72 -9.50
N ARG A 232 -30.55 -2.52 -8.53
CA ARG A 232 -30.60 -3.99 -8.59
C ARG A 232 -31.72 -4.61 -7.77
N GLY A 233 -32.67 -3.79 -7.28
CA GLY A 233 -33.88 -4.24 -6.62
C GLY A 233 -33.64 -4.84 -5.23
N GLY A 234 -32.74 -4.24 -4.44
CA GLY A 234 -32.45 -4.69 -3.08
C GLY A 234 -31.42 -5.81 -2.96
N ARG A 235 -30.70 -6.14 -4.05
CA ARG A 235 -29.62 -7.13 -4.01
C ARG A 235 -28.33 -6.51 -3.50
N ASP A 236 -27.63 -7.26 -2.67
CA ASP A 236 -26.32 -6.87 -2.15
C ASP A 236 -25.24 -6.98 -3.25
N CYS A 237 -24.24 -6.10 -3.17
CA CYS A 237 -23.10 -6.13 -4.06
C CYS A 237 -22.06 -7.17 -3.57
N GLU A 238 -21.68 -8.12 -4.44
CA GLU A 238 -20.86 -9.29 -4.07
C GLU A 238 -19.50 -8.94 -3.45
N PHE A 239 -18.84 -7.90 -3.96
CA PHE A 239 -17.51 -7.48 -3.49
C PHE A 239 -17.55 -6.47 -2.33
N TYR A 240 -18.75 -6.01 -1.92
CA TYR A 240 -18.90 -4.93 -0.95
C TYR A 240 -18.24 -5.24 0.38
N HIS A 241 -18.52 -6.41 0.97
CA HIS A 241 -17.96 -6.80 2.27
C HIS A 241 -16.44 -6.85 2.27
N ARG A 242 -15.83 -7.30 1.17
CA ARG A 242 -14.38 -7.36 1.03
C ARG A 242 -13.77 -5.96 0.95
N LEU A 243 -14.40 -5.06 0.19
CA LEU A 243 -13.99 -3.65 0.15
C LEU A 243 -14.19 -2.94 1.49
N VAL A 244 -15.25 -3.25 2.24
CA VAL A 244 -15.47 -2.71 3.58
C VAL A 244 -14.32 -3.10 4.50
N GLN A 245 -13.96 -4.39 4.54
CA GLN A 245 -12.83 -4.87 5.34
C GLN A 245 -11.50 -4.20 4.93
N PHE A 246 -11.29 -4.01 3.62
CA PHE A 246 -10.13 -3.30 3.09
C PHE A 246 -10.10 -1.82 3.55
N VAL A 247 -11.21 -1.09 3.41
CA VAL A 247 -11.31 0.32 3.80
C VAL A 247 -11.19 0.50 5.33
N ASP A 248 -11.83 -0.36 6.13
CA ASP A 248 -11.78 -0.29 7.59
C ASP A 248 -10.40 -0.62 8.15
N SER A 249 -9.71 -1.64 7.60
CA SER A 249 -8.34 -1.98 8.04
C SER A 249 -7.33 -0.86 7.79
N TYR A 250 -7.66 0.10 6.91
CA TYR A 250 -6.79 1.20 6.51
C TYR A 250 -7.41 2.57 6.77
N ASP A 251 -8.38 2.67 7.69
CA ASP A 251 -8.92 3.96 8.12
C ASP A 251 -7.85 4.87 8.73
N HIS A 252 -6.81 4.26 9.31
CA HIS A 252 -5.55 4.91 9.65
C HIS A 252 -4.40 4.18 8.95
N PRO A 253 -3.99 4.59 7.73
CA PRO A 253 -3.07 3.81 6.91
C PRO A 253 -1.74 3.47 7.59
N VAL A 254 -1.19 4.38 8.41
CA VAL A 254 0.05 4.09 9.16
C VAL A 254 -0.13 2.90 10.11
N LYS A 255 -1.26 2.80 10.81
CA LYS A 255 -1.52 1.67 11.71
C LYS A 255 -1.68 0.36 10.94
N GLY A 256 -2.47 0.37 9.87
CA GLY A 256 -2.65 -0.80 8.99
C GLY A 256 -1.33 -1.27 8.38
N LEU A 257 -0.49 -0.33 7.92
CA LEU A 257 0.85 -0.61 7.41
C LEU A 257 1.76 -1.21 8.48
N GLN A 258 1.74 -0.69 9.71
CA GLN A 258 2.54 -1.23 10.81
C GLN A 258 2.13 -2.66 11.20
N GLU A 259 0.85 -3.01 11.05
CA GLU A 259 0.36 -4.38 11.30
C GLU A 259 0.80 -5.33 10.18
N ASP A 260 0.58 -4.94 8.92
CA ASP A 260 0.91 -5.77 7.75
C ASP A 260 2.42 -6.00 7.60
N LEU A 261 3.24 -4.97 7.88
CA LEU A 261 4.70 -5.00 7.67
C LEU A 261 5.49 -5.47 8.90
N ASN A 262 4.82 -5.83 9.99
CA ASN A 262 5.49 -6.28 11.22
C ASN A 262 6.44 -7.48 10.97
N PHE A 263 6.04 -8.41 10.09
CA PHE A 263 6.88 -9.57 9.73
C PHE A 263 8.08 -9.22 8.85
N VAL A 264 8.01 -8.09 8.14
CA VAL A 264 9.07 -7.58 7.26
C VAL A 264 10.06 -6.71 8.06
N SER A 265 9.61 -6.17 9.20
CA SER A 265 10.36 -5.29 10.10
C SER A 265 11.83 -5.71 10.29
N PRO A 266 12.15 -7.00 10.55
CA PRO A 266 13.54 -7.36 10.80
C PRO A 266 14.49 -7.10 9.63
N ARG A 267 14.00 -7.26 8.39
CA ARG A 267 14.76 -6.99 7.17
C ARG A 267 14.91 -5.49 6.91
N ILE A 268 13.91 -4.67 7.23
CA ILE A 268 14.02 -3.21 7.16
C ILE A 268 15.13 -2.73 8.07
N GLY A 269 15.16 -3.23 9.31
CA GLY A 269 16.27 -2.96 10.22
C GLY A 269 17.61 -3.33 9.59
N GLU A 270 17.78 -4.55 9.07
CA GLU A 270 19.06 -5.00 8.48
C GLU A 270 19.58 -4.11 7.33
N VAL A 271 18.68 -3.59 6.48
CA VAL A 271 19.03 -2.61 5.44
C VAL A 271 19.63 -1.34 6.03
N ASP A 272 19.08 -0.87 7.15
CA ASP A 272 19.57 0.30 7.87
C ASP A 272 20.85 0.01 8.68
N TYR A 273 21.02 -1.23 9.16
CA TYR A 273 22.17 -1.72 9.92
C TYR A 273 23.41 -2.00 9.07
N ALA A 274 23.23 -2.34 7.80
CA ALA A 274 24.28 -2.71 6.85
C ALA A 274 25.38 -1.64 6.68
N ASN A 275 25.12 -0.41 7.10
CA ASN A 275 26.07 0.70 7.12
C ASN A 275 26.64 0.84 8.55
N GLU A 276 27.44 -0.15 8.97
CA GLU A 276 27.96 -0.33 10.35
C GLU A 276 28.84 0.80 10.93
N ASP A 277 29.00 1.90 10.22
CA ASP A 277 29.64 3.07 10.79
C ASP A 277 28.63 4.22 10.71
N VAL A 278 27.98 4.60 11.81
CA VAL A 278 27.10 5.78 11.86
C VAL A 278 27.86 7.03 11.43
N ARG A 279 29.16 7.11 11.76
CA ARG A 279 30.05 8.13 11.21
C ARG A 279 30.28 7.90 9.74
N GLY A 280 30.48 6.67 9.28
CA GLY A 280 30.62 6.29 7.88
C GLY A 280 29.37 6.50 7.04
N MET A 281 28.14 6.36 7.54
CA MET A 281 26.88 6.64 6.85
C MET A 281 26.58 8.13 6.88
N ILE A 282 26.87 8.84 7.97
CA ILE A 282 26.84 10.31 7.99
C ILE A 282 27.92 10.88 7.07
N LEU A 283 29.12 10.30 7.05
CA LEU A 283 30.21 10.65 6.13
C LEU A 283 29.89 10.22 4.72
N TYR A 284 29.23 9.09 4.48
CA TYR A 284 28.84 8.57 3.16
C TYR A 284 27.69 9.39 2.61
N LEU A 285 26.65 9.68 3.37
CA LEU A 285 25.61 10.66 2.98
C LEU A 285 26.26 12.02 2.70
N LYS A 286 27.23 12.48 3.50
CA LYS A 286 28.00 13.73 3.25
C LYS A 286 29.05 13.63 2.12
N LEU A 287 29.58 12.44 1.80
CA LEU A 287 30.58 12.20 0.74
C LEU A 287 29.88 11.99 -0.60
N VAL A 288 28.78 11.25 -0.62
CA VAL A 288 27.91 11.01 -1.78
C VAL A 288 27.20 12.31 -2.15
N GLU A 289 26.81 13.13 -1.18
CA GLU A 289 26.36 14.52 -1.42
C GLU A 289 27.47 15.39 -2.06
N ARG A 290 28.76 15.05 -1.87
CA ARG A 290 29.91 15.66 -2.57
C ARG A 290 30.28 14.96 -3.88
N ALA A 291 29.81 13.75 -4.14
CA ALA A 291 30.25 12.89 -5.23
C ALA A 291 29.08 12.50 -6.14
N GLN A 292 28.43 13.47 -6.80
CA GLN A 292 27.48 13.35 -7.93
C GLN A 292 26.33 12.30 -7.89
N ASP A 293 26.22 11.44 -6.87
CA ASP A 293 25.22 10.38 -6.67
C ASP A 293 24.10 10.84 -5.72
N LEU A 294 23.73 12.13 -5.82
CA LEU A 294 22.69 12.77 -5.01
C LEU A 294 21.33 12.06 -5.07
N ALA A 295 21.01 11.40 -6.19
CA ALA A 295 19.76 10.66 -6.37
C ALA A 295 19.63 9.49 -5.38
N ASN A 296 20.74 8.82 -5.04
CA ASN A 296 20.72 7.71 -4.09
C ASN A 296 20.54 8.21 -2.65
N VAL A 297 21.13 9.36 -2.31
CA VAL A 297 21.02 9.95 -0.96
C VAL A 297 19.58 10.29 -0.60
N THR A 298 18.83 10.91 -1.52
CA THR A 298 17.42 11.23 -1.29
C THR A 298 16.60 9.94 -1.11
N ALA A 299 16.83 8.93 -1.94
CA ALA A 299 16.14 7.63 -1.82
C ALA A 299 16.40 6.98 -0.45
N TYR A 300 17.67 6.91 -0.01
CA TYR A 300 18.01 6.37 1.32
C TYR A 300 17.36 7.16 2.47
N ARG A 301 17.30 8.48 2.39
CA ARG A 301 16.60 9.30 3.39
C ARG A 301 15.12 8.93 3.47
N GLU A 302 14.46 8.80 2.33
CA GLU A 302 13.05 8.41 2.27
C GLU A 302 12.82 6.98 2.77
N TRP A 303 13.72 6.05 2.44
CA TRP A 303 13.69 4.68 2.93
C TRP A 303 13.74 4.61 4.45
N VAL A 304 14.66 5.35 5.08
CA VAL A 304 14.76 5.45 6.54
C VAL A 304 13.50 6.06 7.15
N LEU A 305 13.03 7.18 6.59
CA LEU A 305 11.89 7.92 7.12
C LEU A 305 10.57 7.12 7.01
N LEU A 306 10.32 6.48 5.87
CA LEU A 306 9.15 5.62 5.70
C LEU A 306 9.31 4.30 6.45
N GLY A 307 10.51 3.72 6.43
CA GLY A 307 10.86 2.48 7.12
C GLY A 307 10.55 2.55 8.62
N TYR A 308 11.09 3.54 9.33
CA TYR A 308 10.81 3.69 10.77
C TYR A 308 9.40 4.20 11.08
N LEU A 309 8.72 4.85 10.13
CA LEU A 309 7.30 5.21 10.30
C LEU A 309 6.42 3.96 10.38
N VAL A 310 6.68 2.97 9.52
CA VAL A 310 5.86 1.74 9.42
C VAL A 310 6.46 0.52 10.15
N CYS A 311 7.74 0.56 10.52
CA CYS A 311 8.42 -0.46 11.32
C CYS A 311 9.08 0.17 12.55
N PRO A 312 8.30 0.74 13.50
CA PRO A 312 8.83 1.55 14.59
C PRO A 312 9.66 0.76 15.62
N ASP A 313 9.45 -0.55 15.73
CA ASP A 313 10.23 -1.39 16.66
C ASP A 313 11.70 -1.51 16.25
N GLU A 314 12.03 -1.26 14.97
CA GLU A 314 13.43 -1.23 14.50
C GLU A 314 14.24 -0.10 15.11
N LEU A 315 13.59 0.94 15.65
CA LEU A 315 14.24 2.00 16.43
C LEU A 315 14.80 1.50 17.77
N LEU A 316 14.39 0.33 18.26
CA LEU A 316 14.91 -0.23 19.51
C LEU A 316 16.28 -0.87 19.35
N ARG A 317 16.71 -1.11 18.12
CA ARG A 317 18.03 -1.65 17.83
C ARG A 317 19.11 -0.56 18.03
N VAL A 318 20.36 -0.99 18.19
CA VAL A 318 21.50 -0.11 18.54
C VAL A 318 21.81 0.84 17.37
N THR A 319 21.90 2.16 17.58
CA THR A 319 22.13 3.21 16.54
C THR A 319 20.96 3.61 15.64
N SER A 320 19.87 2.82 15.50
CA SER A 320 18.71 3.21 14.67
C SER A 320 18.10 4.56 15.08
N ILE A 321 18.01 4.83 16.39
CA ILE A 321 17.53 6.11 16.91
C ILE A 321 18.44 7.26 16.48
N ASP A 322 19.76 7.06 16.48
CA ASP A 322 20.71 8.12 16.10
C ASP A 322 20.56 8.45 14.61
N ILE A 323 20.43 7.43 13.76
CA ILE A 323 20.16 7.58 12.32
C ILE A 323 18.83 8.31 12.10
N ALA A 324 17.74 7.83 12.71
CA ALA A 324 16.43 8.45 12.59
C ALA A 324 16.45 9.91 13.04
N MET A 325 17.13 10.23 14.15
CA MET A 325 17.24 11.59 14.67
C MET A 325 18.03 12.52 13.74
N VAL A 326 19.06 12.03 13.05
CA VAL A 326 19.78 12.82 12.04
C VAL A 326 18.87 13.14 10.87
N VAL A 327 18.21 12.12 10.30
CA VAL A 327 17.35 12.31 9.13
C VAL A 327 16.11 13.15 9.47
N LEU A 328 15.48 12.94 10.62
CA LEU A 328 14.34 13.76 11.08
C LEU A 328 14.71 15.22 11.36
N LYS A 329 15.93 15.51 11.83
CA LYS A 329 16.36 16.91 12.04
C LYS A 329 16.52 17.68 10.74
N GLU A 330 16.85 16.98 9.65
CA GLU A 330 17.07 17.57 8.33
C GLU A 330 15.78 17.63 7.49
N ASN A 331 14.70 16.96 7.90
CA ASN A 331 13.48 16.82 7.10
C ASN A 331 12.21 17.10 7.91
N LEU A 332 11.48 18.14 7.52
CA LEU A 332 10.17 18.48 8.11
C LEU A 332 9.01 17.73 7.45
N ILE A 333 9.16 17.43 6.16
CA ILE A 333 8.14 16.80 5.33
C ILE A 333 8.72 15.65 4.54
N ILE A 334 7.86 14.71 4.15
CA ILE A 334 8.18 13.69 3.15
C ILE A 334 7.15 13.70 2.03
N THR A 335 7.62 13.63 0.80
CA THR A 335 6.77 13.57 -0.38
C THR A 335 6.13 12.20 -0.50
N VAL A 336 4.79 12.17 -0.51
CA VAL A 336 4.03 10.96 -0.81
C VAL A 336 3.91 10.81 -2.32
N PHE A 337 3.47 11.89 -3.00
CA PHE A 337 3.37 11.91 -4.46
C PHE A 337 3.22 13.35 -4.98
N ARG A 338 4.11 13.78 -5.88
CA ARG A 338 4.12 15.16 -6.45
C ARG A 338 4.17 16.22 -5.35
N ASP A 339 3.19 17.13 -5.28
CA ASP A 339 3.05 18.16 -4.26
C ASP A 339 2.33 17.69 -2.99
N GLU A 340 1.92 16.41 -2.91
CA GLU A 340 1.32 15.85 -1.72
C GLU A 340 2.39 15.30 -0.77
N TYR A 341 2.41 15.84 0.44
CA TYR A 341 3.39 15.50 1.48
C TYR A 341 2.72 15.11 2.80
N LEU A 342 3.52 14.56 3.71
CA LEU A 342 3.21 14.34 5.13
C LEU A 342 4.12 15.19 6.01
N LEU A 343 3.59 15.63 7.16
CA LEU A 343 4.35 16.32 8.20
C LEU A 343 5.01 15.28 9.10
N LEU A 344 6.31 15.01 8.85
CA LEU A 344 7.03 13.88 9.45
C LEU A 344 6.94 13.86 10.97
N HIS A 345 7.16 14.98 11.63
CA HIS A 345 7.18 15.05 13.08
C HIS A 345 5.81 14.75 13.71
N GLU A 346 4.72 15.15 13.06
CA GLU A 346 3.36 14.86 13.54
C GLU A 346 3.05 13.37 13.44
N GLU A 347 3.37 12.77 12.29
CA GLU A 347 3.20 11.33 12.05
C GLU A 347 4.04 10.49 13.04
N TYR A 348 5.30 10.87 13.26
CA TYR A 348 6.18 10.18 14.22
C TYR A 348 5.70 10.35 15.66
N LEU A 349 5.23 11.54 16.03
CA LEU A 349 4.68 11.78 17.36
C LEU A 349 3.42 10.93 17.60
N HIS A 350 2.56 10.80 16.59
CA HIS A 350 1.29 10.12 16.71
C HIS A 350 1.41 8.59 16.62
N TYR A 351 2.27 8.06 15.73
CA TYR A 351 2.29 6.63 15.39
C TYR A 351 3.56 5.89 15.82
N VAL A 352 4.71 6.57 15.94
CA VAL A 352 6.00 5.93 16.24
C VAL A 352 6.32 6.01 17.73
N LEU A 353 6.29 7.21 18.30
CA LEU A 353 6.68 7.44 19.70
C LEU A 353 5.87 6.58 20.69
N PRO A 354 4.54 6.43 20.58
CA PRO A 354 3.77 5.60 21.50
C PRO A 354 4.23 4.14 21.50
N LYS A 355 4.47 3.56 20.31
CA LYS A 355 4.95 2.17 20.16
C LYS A 355 6.34 1.97 20.76
N VAL A 356 7.28 2.86 20.45
CA VAL A 356 8.64 2.80 21.01
C VAL A 356 8.63 2.87 22.54
N LEU A 357 7.77 3.73 23.12
CA LEU A 357 7.62 3.85 24.57
C LEU A 357 7.01 2.60 25.20
N GLU A 358 6.02 1.99 24.55
CA GLU A 358 5.39 0.73 24.97
C GLU A 358 6.39 -0.43 24.96
N SER A 359 7.10 -0.63 23.85
CA SER A 359 8.11 -1.70 23.70
C SER A 359 9.24 -1.55 24.72
N LYS A 360 9.69 -0.31 25.03
CA LYS A 360 10.66 -0.05 26.11
C LYS A 360 10.13 -0.43 27.50
N LYS A 361 8.85 -0.23 27.79
CA LYS A 361 8.24 -0.63 29.07
C LYS A 361 8.18 -2.15 29.18
N MET A 362 7.76 -2.84 28.11
CA MET A 362 7.67 -4.31 28.07
C MET A 362 9.05 -4.97 28.27
N ALA A 363 10.09 -4.44 27.63
CA ALA A 363 11.46 -4.92 27.80
C ALA A 363 11.98 -4.76 29.24
N LYS A 364 11.64 -3.67 29.92
CA LYS A 364 11.99 -3.46 31.34
C LYS A 364 11.27 -4.44 32.25
N TYR A 365 9.98 -4.72 31.99
CA TYR A 365 9.19 -5.65 32.80
C TYR A 365 9.64 -7.12 32.63
N GLY A 366 9.96 -7.54 31.41
CA GLY A 366 10.52 -8.88 31.15
C GLY A 366 11.83 -9.13 31.88
N ARG A 367 12.74 -8.14 31.89
CA ARG A 367 14.01 -8.20 32.64
C ARG A 367 13.81 -8.25 34.16
N ALA A 368 12.80 -7.55 34.68
CA ALA A 368 12.48 -7.57 36.11
C ALA A 368 11.91 -8.93 36.55
N LYS A 369 11.20 -9.64 35.67
CA LYS A 369 10.65 -10.97 35.94
C LYS A 369 11.73 -12.07 35.88
N GLN A 370 12.67 -11.98 34.94
CA GLN A 370 13.82 -12.89 34.86
C GLN A 370 14.82 -12.75 36.01
N LYS A 371 14.93 -11.56 36.63
CA LYS A 371 15.78 -11.36 37.83
C LYS A 371 15.13 -11.85 39.14
N ARG A 372 13.86 -12.26 39.09
CA ARG A 372 13.09 -12.76 40.25
C ARG A 372 12.82 -14.26 40.17
N SER A 373 13.23 -14.92 39.09
CA SER A 373 13.34 -16.37 38.95
C SER A 373 14.81 -16.76 39.09
#